data_AF-A0A3D3YV26-F1
#
_entry.id   AF-A0A3D3YV26-F1
#
_cell.length_a   1.000
_cell.length_b   1.000
_cell.length_c   1.000
_cell.angle_alpha   90.00
_cell.angle_beta   90.00
_cell.angle_gamma   90.00
#
_symmetry.space_group_name_H-M   'P 1'
#
loop_
_entity.id
_entity.type
_entity.pdbx_description
1 polymer ?
#
loop_
_entity_poly.entity_id
_entity_poly.type
_entity_poly.pdbx_seq_one_letter_code
_entity_poly.pdbx_strand_id
1 'polypeptide(L)'
;MAVRKAKVKEQMDAAMGSMLEAGEHQLAAVRTIAGPSPWLAEGFLGILWQFLVKYYYVVVTERRVLFIKFGRMTGRPKNLAFAEQRAPGLLVDSKVSKLWSWFKIHSSTQNKDLRLNVDRYWREEMTQVLAQLEQSGAAVPGTATPPPPPPPSA
;
A
#
# COMPACT_ATOMS: atom_id res chain seq x y z
N MET A 1 -13.30 -3.96 -17.47
CA MET A 1 -12.49 -3.83 -16.24
C MET A 1 -12.74 -2.52 -15.50
N ALA A 2 -12.94 -1.38 -16.20
CA ALA A 2 -13.22 -0.08 -15.56
C ALA A 2 -14.44 -0.10 -14.61
N VAL A 3 -15.56 -0.70 -15.02
CA VAL A 3 -16.76 -0.84 -14.17
C VAL A 3 -16.49 -1.67 -12.91
N ARG A 4 -15.69 -2.74 -13.02
CA ARG A 4 -15.29 -3.57 -11.86
C ARG A 4 -14.36 -2.80 -10.91
N LYS A 5 -13.45 -1.99 -11.46
CA LYS A 5 -12.55 -1.12 -10.70
C LYS A 5 -13.33 -0.05 -9.93
N ALA A 6 -14.23 0.67 -10.62
CA ALA A 6 -15.11 1.67 -10.01
C ALA A 6 -15.94 1.06 -8.87
N LYS A 7 -16.57 -0.09 -9.11
CA LYS A 7 -17.35 -0.81 -8.09
C LYS A 7 -16.53 -1.23 -6.88
N VAL A 8 -15.27 -1.66 -7.07
CA VAL A 8 -14.36 -1.97 -5.95
C VAL A 8 -14.04 -0.69 -5.17
N LYS A 9 -13.74 0.43 -5.84
CA LYS A 9 -13.47 1.71 -5.17
C LYS A 9 -14.68 2.17 -4.36
N GLU A 10 -15.87 2.14 -4.94
CA GLU A 10 -17.13 2.49 -4.28
C GLU A 10 -17.42 1.62 -3.05
N GLN A 11 -17.24 0.30 -3.17
CA GLN A 11 -17.42 -0.62 -2.03
C GLN A 11 -16.40 -0.40 -0.92
N MET A 12 -15.17 -0.01 -1.27
CA MET A 12 -14.14 0.30 -0.30
C MET A 12 -14.46 1.63 0.39
N ASP A 13 -14.77 2.67 -0.38
CA ASP A 13 -15.15 4.00 0.12
C ASP A 13 -16.32 3.92 1.13
N ALA A 14 -17.37 3.17 0.78
CA ALA A 14 -18.49 2.91 1.67
C ALA A 14 -18.09 2.18 2.98
N ALA A 15 -17.02 1.38 2.96
CA ALA A 15 -16.52 0.67 4.14
C ALA A 15 -15.43 1.46 4.91
N MET A 16 -14.82 2.48 4.28
CA MET A 16 -13.75 3.27 4.89
C MET A 16 -14.26 4.01 6.14
N GLY A 17 -15.52 4.47 6.15
CA GLY A 17 -16.10 5.16 7.30
C GLY A 17 -16.08 4.36 8.61
N SER A 18 -16.09 3.02 8.53
CA SER A 18 -15.97 2.15 9.72
C SER A 18 -14.51 1.79 10.08
N MET A 19 -13.56 2.04 9.19
CA MET A 19 -12.16 1.61 9.34
C MET A 19 -11.19 2.77 9.59
N LEU A 20 -11.58 4.00 9.25
CA LEU A 20 -10.82 5.21 9.49
C LEU A 20 -11.02 5.73 10.90
N GLU A 21 -9.98 6.32 11.47
CA GLU A 21 -10.12 7.13 12.67
C GLU A 21 -10.78 8.48 12.35
N ALA A 22 -11.38 9.11 13.37
CA ALA A 22 -12.03 10.41 13.21
C ALA A 22 -11.03 11.46 12.69
N GLY A 23 -11.35 12.07 11.54
CA GLY A 23 -10.51 13.07 10.86
C GLY A 23 -9.37 12.50 10.01
N GLU A 24 -9.31 11.18 9.81
CA GLU A 24 -8.31 10.55 8.95
C GLU A 24 -8.76 10.58 7.48
N HIS A 25 -7.90 11.11 6.59
CA HIS A 25 -8.18 11.18 5.16
C HIS A 25 -7.37 10.15 4.36
N GLN A 26 -8.02 9.55 3.37
CA GLN A 26 -7.39 8.68 2.38
C GLN A 26 -6.67 9.52 1.32
N LEU A 27 -5.39 9.20 1.08
CA LEU A 27 -4.55 9.86 0.08
C LEU A 27 -4.49 9.06 -1.22
N ALA A 28 -4.28 7.75 -1.13
CA ALA A 28 -4.19 6.87 -2.28
C ALA A 28 -4.62 5.45 -1.91
N ALA A 29 -5.12 4.67 -2.88
CA ALA A 29 -5.42 3.28 -2.65
C ALA A 29 -5.24 2.41 -3.90
N VAL A 30 -4.77 1.19 -3.69
CA VAL A 30 -4.46 0.25 -4.77
C VAL A 30 -4.88 -1.17 -4.42
N ARG A 31 -5.38 -1.88 -5.43
CA ARG A 31 -5.65 -3.31 -5.34
C ARG A 31 -4.36 -4.09 -5.55
N THR A 32 -4.06 -5.00 -4.62
CA THR A 32 -2.85 -5.82 -4.65
C THR A 32 -3.15 -7.29 -4.40
N ILE A 33 -2.19 -8.13 -4.79
CA ILE A 33 -2.15 -9.56 -4.57
C ILE A 33 -0.85 -9.88 -3.84
N ALA A 34 -0.94 -10.16 -2.54
CA ALA A 34 0.16 -10.67 -1.75
C ALA A 34 0.41 -12.14 -2.07
N GLY A 35 1.67 -12.49 -2.36
CA GLY A 35 2.06 -13.85 -2.66
C GLY A 35 3.34 -13.93 -3.50
N PRO A 36 3.85 -15.14 -3.73
CA PRO A 36 4.98 -15.36 -4.63
C PRO A 36 4.66 -14.84 -6.04
N SER A 37 5.71 -14.45 -6.77
CA SER A 37 5.61 -13.80 -8.09
C SER A 37 4.59 -14.51 -8.99
N PRO A 38 3.67 -13.79 -9.65
CA PRO A 38 2.67 -14.38 -10.55
C PRO A 38 3.28 -15.23 -11.67
N TRP A 39 4.54 -15.01 -12.02
CA TRP A 39 5.27 -15.84 -12.98
C TRP A 39 5.47 -17.30 -12.53
N LEU A 40 5.51 -17.58 -11.22
CA LEU A 40 5.54 -18.97 -10.73
C LEU A 40 4.19 -19.69 -10.95
N ALA A 41 3.12 -18.95 -11.24
CA ALA A 41 1.78 -19.51 -11.44
C ALA A 41 1.57 -20.07 -12.86
N GLU A 42 2.44 -19.75 -13.83
CA GLU A 42 2.36 -20.30 -15.21
C GLU A 42 2.86 -21.76 -15.31
N GLY A 43 3.45 -22.33 -14.25
CA GLY A 43 3.84 -23.74 -14.16
C GLY A 43 2.85 -24.63 -13.38
N PHE A 44 3.23 -25.89 -13.14
CA PHE A 44 2.49 -26.97 -12.45
C PHE A 44 1.88 -26.60 -11.08
N LEU A 45 2.22 -25.43 -10.53
CA LEU A 45 1.72 -24.84 -9.29
C LEU A 45 0.47 -23.96 -9.45
N GLY A 46 -0.10 -23.79 -10.65
CA GLY A 46 -1.21 -22.85 -10.91
C GLY A 46 -2.42 -22.97 -9.96
N ILE A 47 -2.78 -24.19 -9.53
CA ILE A 47 -3.87 -24.42 -8.56
C ILE A 47 -3.42 -24.09 -7.13
N LEU A 48 -2.22 -24.51 -6.73
CA LEU A 48 -1.65 -24.21 -5.41
C LEU A 48 -1.42 -22.71 -5.22
N TRP A 49 -0.96 -22.01 -6.26
CA TRP A 49 -0.76 -20.56 -6.23
C TRP A 49 -2.04 -19.82 -5.85
N GLN A 50 -3.20 -20.32 -6.30
CA GLN A 50 -4.50 -19.75 -5.98
C GLN A 50 -4.84 -19.80 -4.48
N PHE A 51 -4.30 -20.78 -3.74
CA PHE A 51 -4.42 -20.88 -2.29
C PHE A 51 -3.40 -20.02 -1.54
N LEU A 52 -2.24 -19.74 -2.14
CA LEU A 52 -1.18 -18.94 -1.52
C LEU A 52 -1.40 -17.43 -1.65
N VAL A 53 -2.24 -16.98 -2.59
CA VAL A 53 -2.46 -15.56 -2.84
C VAL A 53 -3.50 -14.94 -1.89
N LYS A 54 -3.10 -13.84 -1.24
CA LYS A 54 -3.99 -13.01 -0.43
C LYS A 54 -4.28 -11.71 -1.18
N TYR A 55 -5.54 -11.32 -1.20
CA TYR A 55 -6.00 -10.11 -1.87
C TYR A 55 -6.10 -8.97 -0.86
N TYR A 56 -5.29 -7.93 -1.04
CA TYR A 56 -5.29 -6.75 -0.16
C TYR A 56 -5.59 -5.48 -0.95
N TYR A 57 -6.49 -4.68 -0.40
CA TYR A 57 -6.71 -3.31 -0.82
C TYR A 57 -5.88 -2.45 0.11
N VAL A 58 -4.80 -1.91 -0.43
CA VAL A 58 -3.85 -1.10 0.32
C VAL A 58 -4.30 0.33 0.24
N VAL A 59 -4.57 0.94 1.38
CA VAL A 59 -5.00 2.34 1.47
C VAL A 59 -3.95 3.11 2.24
N VAL A 60 -3.38 4.13 1.60
CA VAL A 60 -2.47 5.07 2.24
C VAL A 60 -3.28 6.24 2.75
N THR A 61 -3.21 6.49 4.05
CA THR A 61 -3.78 7.66 4.70
C THR A 61 -2.66 8.63 5.08
N GLU A 62 -3.03 9.76 5.68
CA GLU A 62 -2.07 10.73 6.20
C GLU A 62 -1.15 10.17 7.28
N ARG A 63 -1.64 9.22 8.10
CA ARG A 63 -0.92 8.72 9.29
C ARG A 63 -0.42 7.29 9.14
N ARG A 64 -1.09 6.46 8.36
CA ARG A 64 -0.84 5.00 8.30
C ARG A 64 -1.19 4.41 6.94
N VAL A 65 -0.82 3.15 6.78
CA VAL A 65 -1.15 2.35 5.61
C VAL A 65 -2.01 1.18 6.08
N LEU A 66 -3.25 1.15 5.60
CA LEU A 66 -4.24 0.14 5.92
C LEU A 66 -4.18 -0.99 4.89
N PHE A 67 -4.15 -2.23 5.39
CA PHE A 67 -4.20 -3.44 4.56
C PHE A 67 -5.54 -4.12 4.74
N ILE A 68 -6.47 -3.84 3.84
CA ILE A 68 -7.84 -4.38 3.92
C ILE A 68 -7.91 -5.66 3.10
N LYS A 69 -8.23 -6.79 3.73
CA LYS A 69 -8.43 -8.04 3.00
C LYS A 69 -9.76 -7.98 2.24
N PHE A 70 -9.78 -8.42 0.99
CA PHE A 70 -11.02 -8.41 0.18
C PHE A 70 -11.27 -9.74 -0.53
N GLY A 71 -12.53 -9.99 -0.89
CA GLY A 71 -12.94 -11.21 -1.59
C GLY A 71 -12.60 -11.20 -3.08
N ARG A 72 -11.99 -12.28 -3.59
CA ARG A 72 -11.59 -12.42 -5.01
C ARG A 72 -12.74 -12.19 -6.00
N MET A 73 -13.92 -12.76 -5.73
CA MET A 73 -15.08 -12.72 -6.64
C MET A 73 -16.01 -11.55 -6.37
N THR A 74 -16.17 -11.15 -5.10
CA THR A 74 -17.14 -10.13 -4.71
C THR A 74 -16.57 -8.72 -4.75
N GLY A 75 -15.24 -8.56 -4.69
CA GLY A 75 -14.59 -7.25 -4.56
C GLY A 75 -14.83 -6.57 -3.21
N ARG A 76 -15.66 -7.18 -2.34
CA ARG A 76 -16.08 -6.60 -1.07
C ARG A 76 -14.94 -6.64 -0.05
N PRO A 77 -14.78 -5.57 0.74
CA PRO A 77 -13.93 -5.60 1.93
C PRO A 77 -14.43 -6.70 2.87
N LYS A 78 -13.49 -7.50 3.37
CA LYS A 78 -13.79 -8.52 4.39
C LYS A 78 -13.48 -7.98 5.77
N ASN A 79 -12.21 -7.69 6.03
CA ASN A 79 -11.72 -7.21 7.33
C ASN A 79 -10.44 -6.41 7.11
N LEU A 80 -10.18 -5.45 8.01
CA LEU A 80 -8.84 -4.86 8.15
C LEU A 80 -7.88 -5.96 8.62
N ALA A 81 -6.86 -6.26 7.84
CA ALA A 81 -5.91 -7.32 8.17
C ALA A 81 -4.87 -6.83 9.17
N PHE A 82 -4.30 -5.65 8.91
CA PHE A 82 -3.36 -4.95 9.78
C PHE A 82 -3.19 -3.51 9.26
N ALA A 83 -2.62 -2.65 10.09
CA ALA A 83 -2.25 -1.28 9.74
C ALA A 83 -0.78 -1.07 10.07
N GLU A 84 -0.07 -0.33 9.23
CA GLU A 84 1.33 0.03 9.45
C GLU A 84 1.45 1.54 9.58
N GLN A 85 2.30 2.02 10.49
CA GLN A 85 2.61 3.44 10.56
C GLN A 85 3.34 3.86 9.28
N ARG A 86 3.04 5.07 8.82
CA ARG A 86 3.64 5.63 7.62
C ARG A 86 5.05 6.15 7.93
N ALA A 87 6.00 5.22 8.04
CA ALA A 87 7.38 5.49 8.47
C ALA A 87 8.40 5.40 7.31
N PRO A 88 9.54 6.09 7.41
CA PRO A 88 10.68 5.88 6.53
C PRO A 88 11.13 4.41 6.58
N GLY A 89 11.37 3.82 5.41
CA GLY A 89 11.75 2.41 5.29
C GLY A 89 10.58 1.42 5.25
N LEU A 90 9.33 1.89 5.31
CA LEU A 90 8.16 1.04 5.08
C LEU A 90 8.16 0.44 3.67
N LEU A 91 8.55 1.22 2.66
CA LEU A 91 8.75 0.74 1.29
C LEU A 91 10.17 0.18 1.16
N VAL A 92 10.28 -1.12 0.90
CA VAL A 92 11.58 -1.82 0.78
C VAL A 92 12.07 -1.77 -0.66
N ASP A 93 11.18 -2.06 -1.60
CA ASP A 93 11.53 -2.21 -3.02
C ASP A 93 10.28 -2.04 -3.88
N SER A 94 10.44 -1.58 -5.13
CA SER A 94 9.34 -1.48 -6.06
C SER A 94 9.78 -1.69 -7.50
N LYS A 95 8.90 -2.28 -8.31
CA LYS A 95 9.12 -2.50 -9.73
C LYS A 95 7.83 -2.30 -10.51
N VAL A 96 7.86 -1.31 -11.40
CA VAL A 96 6.82 -1.09 -12.40
C VAL A 96 7.17 -1.91 -13.65
N SER A 97 6.22 -2.68 -14.18
CA SER A 97 6.45 -3.50 -15.38
C SER A 97 5.18 -3.65 -16.22
N LYS A 98 5.34 -4.03 -17.50
CA LYS A 98 4.30 -3.94 -18.55
C LYS A 98 3.05 -4.79 -18.29
N LEU A 99 3.19 -5.96 -17.66
CA LEU A 99 2.04 -6.84 -17.31
C LEU A 99 1.73 -6.86 -15.82
N TRP A 100 2.74 -7.11 -14.99
CA TRP A 100 2.62 -7.22 -13.54
C TRP A 100 3.66 -6.34 -12.87
N SER A 101 3.20 -5.35 -12.14
CA SER A 101 4.06 -4.53 -11.27
C SER A 101 4.05 -5.15 -9.87
N TRP A 102 5.03 -4.83 -9.04
CA TRP A 102 5.05 -5.27 -7.65
C TRP A 102 5.80 -4.28 -6.78
N PHE A 103 5.50 -4.28 -5.50
CA PHE A 103 6.27 -3.56 -4.49
C PHE A 103 6.35 -4.40 -3.22
N LYS A 104 7.40 -4.19 -2.43
CA LYS A 104 7.62 -4.84 -1.14
C LYS A 104 7.52 -3.78 -0.06
N ILE A 105 6.81 -4.14 1.00
CA ILE A 105 6.75 -3.34 2.20
C ILE A 105 7.31 -4.13 3.38
N HIS A 106 7.94 -3.46 4.33
CA HIS A 106 8.33 -4.05 5.58
C HIS A 106 7.18 -3.88 6.59
N SER A 107 6.48 -4.96 6.92
CA SER A 107 5.40 -4.90 7.92
C SER A 107 6.01 -5.08 9.31
N SER A 108 6.02 -4.03 10.12
CA SER A 108 6.47 -4.10 11.52
C SER A 108 5.53 -5.00 12.35
N THR A 109 4.23 -4.97 12.04
CA THR A 109 3.20 -5.78 12.71
C THR A 109 3.38 -7.26 12.46
N GLN A 110 3.79 -7.65 11.25
CA GLN A 110 4.03 -9.06 10.89
C GLN A 110 5.50 -9.48 10.95
N ASN A 111 6.40 -8.55 11.27
CA ASN A 111 7.85 -8.71 11.27
C ASN A 111 8.37 -9.44 10.01
N LYS A 112 7.88 -9.02 8.84
CA LYS A 112 8.28 -9.60 7.55
C LYS A 112 8.04 -8.66 6.39
N ASP A 113 8.80 -8.91 5.33
CA ASP A 113 8.60 -8.24 4.06
C ASP A 113 7.43 -8.86 3.29
N LEU A 114 6.45 -8.02 2.97
CA LEU A 114 5.29 -8.42 2.20
C LEU A 114 5.45 -7.96 0.75
N ARG A 115 5.56 -8.92 -0.16
CA ARG A 115 5.51 -8.65 -1.60
C ARG A 115 4.06 -8.54 -2.06
N LEU A 116 3.74 -7.40 -2.67
CA LEU A 116 2.43 -7.03 -3.17
C LEU A 116 2.50 -6.86 -4.69
N ASN A 117 1.80 -7.72 -5.41
CA ASN A 117 1.74 -7.68 -6.87
C ASN A 117 0.52 -6.88 -7.33
N VAL A 118 0.68 -6.10 -8.38
CA VAL A 118 -0.32 -5.21 -8.94
C VAL A 118 -0.47 -5.50 -10.43
N ASP A 119 -1.71 -5.73 -10.85
CA ASP A 119 -2.03 -5.94 -12.25
C ASP A 119 -2.01 -4.61 -13.04
N ARG A 120 -1.85 -4.69 -14.37
CA ARG A 120 -1.75 -3.50 -15.22
C ARG A 120 -2.88 -2.47 -15.06
N TYR A 121 -4.08 -2.87 -14.64
CA TYR A 121 -5.24 -1.97 -14.55
C TYR A 121 -5.21 -1.05 -13.32
N TRP A 122 -4.35 -1.38 -12.35
CA TRP A 122 -4.16 -0.64 -11.10
C TRP A 122 -2.78 0.01 -11.01
N ARG A 123 -2.05 0.09 -12.14
CA ARG A 123 -0.70 0.65 -12.17
C ARG A 123 -0.68 2.14 -11.79
N GLU A 124 -1.62 2.93 -12.31
CA GLU A 124 -1.71 4.36 -12.00
C GLU A 124 -1.88 4.60 -10.51
N GLU A 125 -2.79 3.83 -9.87
CA GLU A 125 -2.97 3.86 -8.42
C GLU A 125 -1.74 3.37 -7.66
N MET A 126 -1.05 2.33 -8.16
CA MET A 126 0.22 1.90 -7.56
C MET A 126 1.25 3.02 -7.59
N THR A 127 1.39 3.73 -8.70
CA THR A 127 2.31 4.87 -8.80
C THR A 127 1.95 5.97 -7.81
N GLN A 128 0.66 6.28 -7.64
CA GLN A 128 0.20 7.22 -6.62
C GLN A 128 0.53 6.74 -5.19
N VAL A 129 0.28 5.47 -4.90
CA VAL A 129 0.62 4.86 -3.60
C VAL A 129 2.13 4.91 -3.34
N LEU A 130 2.96 4.55 -4.32
CA LEU A 130 4.42 4.61 -4.19
C LEU A 130 4.89 6.04 -3.92
N ALA A 131 4.38 7.03 -4.66
CA ALA A 131 4.72 8.43 -4.42
C ALA A 131 4.38 8.88 -3.00
N GLN A 132 3.24 8.46 -2.45
CA GLN A 132 2.85 8.79 -1.06
C GLN A 132 3.73 8.08 -0.02
N LEU A 133 4.13 6.82 -0.28
CA LEU A 133 5.03 6.07 0.58
C LEU A 133 6.46 6.66 0.57
N GLU A 134 6.94 7.07 -0.60
CA GLU A 134 8.24 7.73 -0.77
C GLU A 134 8.29 9.09 -0.09
N GLN A 135 7.22 9.91 -0.21
CA GLN A 135 7.09 11.19 0.50
C GLN A 135 7.16 11.05 2.03
N SER A 136 6.80 9.87 2.55
CA SER A 136 6.86 9.60 3.98
C SER A 136 8.25 9.19 4.46
N GLY A 137 9.07 8.65 3.55
CA GLY A 137 10.50 8.41 3.77
C GLY A 137 11.37 9.65 3.51
N ALA A 138 10.89 10.58 2.70
CA ALA A 138 11.43 11.92 2.59
C ALA A 138 11.05 12.73 3.85
N ALA A 139 11.73 12.43 4.95
CA ALA A 139 11.84 13.37 6.05
C ALA A 139 12.18 14.74 5.45
N VAL A 140 11.35 15.73 5.79
CA VAL A 140 11.50 17.14 5.46
C VAL A 140 12.97 17.56 5.56
N PRO A 141 13.67 17.93 4.47
CA PRO A 141 14.90 18.69 4.60
C PRO A 141 14.49 20.11 5.04
N GLY A 142 14.31 20.32 6.35
CA GLY A 142 13.78 21.61 6.82
C GLY A 142 13.62 21.84 8.31
N THR A 143 13.86 20.86 9.18
CA THR A 143 14.08 21.14 10.61
C THR A 143 15.54 20.96 10.97
N ALA A 144 16.42 21.64 10.22
CA ALA A 144 17.64 22.14 10.81
C ALA A 144 17.21 23.24 11.79
N THR A 145 17.25 22.95 13.09
CA THR A 145 17.28 24.00 14.11
C THR A 145 18.35 25.01 13.69
N PRO A 146 18.03 26.30 13.45
CA PRO A 146 19.08 27.28 13.20
C PRO A 146 20.02 27.25 14.41
N PRO A 147 21.36 27.16 14.22
CA PRO A 147 22.29 27.21 15.33
C PRO A 147 22.00 28.49 16.13
N PRO A 148 22.04 28.44 17.48
CA PRO A 148 21.81 29.63 18.28
C PRO A 148 22.77 30.74 17.83
N PRO A 149 22.31 31.99 17.71
CA PRO A 149 23.17 33.08 17.29
C PRO A 149 24.38 33.16 18.24
N PRO A 150 25.60 33.43 17.72
CA PRO A 150 26.77 33.59 18.57
C PRO A 150 26.49 34.72 19.59
N PRO A 151 26.94 34.56 20.84
CA PRO A 151 26.75 35.60 21.85
C PRO A 151 27.39 36.91 21.33
N PRO A 152 26.73 38.07 21.53
CA PRO A 152 27.30 39.36 21.17
C PRO A 152 28.63 39.52 21.91
N SER A 153 29.71 39.77 21.16
CA SER A 153 30.98 40.22 21.71
C SER A 153 30.94 41.74 21.83
N ALA A 154 30.57 42.24 23.00
CA ALA A 154 30.94 43.55 23.60
C ALA A 154 30.00 43.85 24.79
#